data_AF-A0AAE5P7T9-F1
#
_entry.id   AF-A0AAE5P7T9-F1
#
_cell.length_a   1.000
_cell.length_b   1.000
_cell.length_c   1.000
_cell.angle_alpha   90.00
_cell.angle_beta   90.00
_cell.angle_gamma   90.00
#
_symmetry.space_group_name_H-M   'P 1'
#
loop_
_entity.id
_entity.type
_entity.pdbx_description
1 polymer ?
#
loop_
_entity_poly.entity_id
_entity_poly.type
_entity_poly.pdbx_seq_one_letter_code
_entity_poly.pdbx_strand_id
1 'polypeptide(L)'
;MPFNFRKTLIVMELIFQDVLKTNFVIPLYPTTFRETIIPVPTPLGVTDLPPNIYFDLDNRFNVEQEQRIRDAISETMLVWATHMNEKWNGGTNTGISQMAACINIYATQNLRPAWYSESPIQNGLTATNIAMDQFTQLIRDNGFRRSPRAKIFAAPLNNNTIVFALTAFTQNFVPLSFIVDPTLIDIATLNFITGSMMHSWLHCAGFFDPNTTSYFNTECSMCVMRGFRPKNPDMPDNLYYQFFD
;
A
#
# COMPACT_ATOMS: atom_id res chain seq x y z
N MET A 1 1.35 26.27 -13.91
CA MET A 1 2.15 25.08 -13.55
C MET A 1 2.57 24.39 -14.84
N PRO A 2 3.86 24.06 -15.05
CA PRO A 2 4.27 23.30 -16.22
C PRO A 2 3.69 21.89 -16.15
N PHE A 3 3.19 21.38 -17.28
CA PHE A 3 2.67 20.02 -17.41
C PHE A 3 3.82 19.03 -17.19
N ASN A 4 3.73 18.20 -16.14
CA ASN A 4 4.74 17.19 -15.84
C ASN A 4 4.52 15.95 -16.73
N PHE A 5 4.98 16.03 -17.99
CA PHE A 5 4.89 14.95 -18.97
C PHE A 5 5.37 13.60 -18.44
N ARG A 6 6.42 13.59 -17.60
CA ARG A 6 6.96 12.36 -17.02
C ARG A 6 5.98 11.67 -16.08
N LYS A 7 5.33 12.42 -15.18
CA LYS A 7 4.30 11.88 -14.29
C LYS A 7 3.15 11.28 -15.10
N THR A 8 2.68 11.98 -16.13
CA THR A 8 1.61 11.49 -17.01
C THR A 8 1.98 10.15 -17.66
N LEU A 9 3.19 10.02 -18.20
CA LEU A 9 3.63 8.77 -18.83
C LEU A 9 3.73 7.61 -17.82
N ILE A 10 4.20 7.86 -16.60
CA ILE A 10 4.24 6.85 -15.54
C ILE A 10 2.83 6.42 -15.14
N VAL A 11 1.90 7.37 -14.97
CA VAL A 11 0.50 7.06 -14.65
C VAL A 11 -0.15 6.25 -15.78
N MET A 12 0.13 6.56 -17.05
CA MET A 12 -0.32 5.74 -18.18
C MET A 12 0.26 4.33 -18.11
N GLU A 13 1.54 4.18 -17.76
CA GLU A 13 2.16 2.86 -17.59
C GLU A 13 1.51 2.06 -16.46
N LEU A 14 1.22 2.68 -15.31
CA LEU A 14 0.48 2.05 -14.22
C LEU A 14 -0.93 1.61 -14.66
N ILE A 15 -1.67 2.46 -15.39
CA ILE A 15 -2.99 2.11 -15.95
C ILE A 15 -2.86 0.91 -16.89
N PHE A 16 -1.84 0.89 -17.77
CA PHE A 16 -1.64 -0.24 -18.67
C PHE A 16 -1.29 -1.53 -17.92
N GLN A 17 -0.48 -1.47 -16.86
CA GLN A 17 -0.18 -2.65 -16.05
C GLN A 17 -1.43 -3.19 -15.36
N ASP A 18 -2.29 -2.32 -14.81
CA ASP A 18 -3.52 -2.72 -14.11
C ASP A 18 -4.60 -3.24 -15.09
N VAL A 19 -4.88 -2.49 -16.16
CA VAL A 19 -5.97 -2.81 -17.11
C VAL A 19 -5.60 -3.96 -18.04
N LEU A 20 -4.38 -3.99 -18.58
CA LEU A 20 -3.96 -4.99 -19.57
C LEU A 20 -3.25 -6.19 -18.96
N LYS A 21 -2.93 -6.15 -17.66
CA LYS A 21 -2.23 -7.24 -16.94
C LYS A 21 -0.97 -7.72 -17.66
N THR A 22 -0.23 -6.80 -18.28
CA THR A 22 0.93 -7.12 -19.12
C THR A 22 2.25 -6.68 -18.50
N ASN A 23 3.29 -7.49 -18.75
CA ASN A 23 4.69 -7.16 -18.44
C ASN A 23 5.37 -6.34 -19.55
N PHE A 24 4.77 -6.32 -20.74
CA PHE A 24 5.33 -5.69 -21.93
C PHE A 24 4.71 -4.32 -22.16
N VAL A 25 5.30 -3.32 -21.51
CA VAL A 25 5.15 -1.92 -21.91
C VAL A 25 6.57 -1.47 -22.22
N ILE A 26 6.84 -1.09 -23.48
CA ILE A 26 8.07 -0.36 -23.82
C ILE A 26 8.06 0.85 -22.87
N PRO A 27 9.09 1.04 -22.03
CA PRO A 27 9.08 2.12 -21.05
C PRO A 27 8.74 3.42 -21.78
N LEU A 28 7.61 4.02 -21.43
CA LEU A 28 7.18 5.26 -22.08
C LEU A 28 8.10 6.42 -21.73
N TYR A 29 9.02 6.20 -20.78
CA TYR A 29 10.05 7.12 -20.34
C TYR A 29 11.40 6.37 -20.18
N PRO A 30 12.54 7.01 -20.47
CA PRO A 30 13.83 6.33 -20.65
C PRO A 30 14.52 6.06 -19.31
N THR A 31 14.07 5.07 -18.55
CA THR A 31 14.77 4.62 -17.34
C THR A 31 15.05 3.13 -17.36
N THR A 32 16.19 2.78 -16.81
CA THR A 32 16.54 1.41 -16.48
C THR A 32 16.04 1.07 -15.09
N PHE A 33 15.70 -0.21 -14.89
CA PHE A 33 15.26 -0.75 -13.61
C PHE A 33 16.23 -1.83 -13.15
N ARG A 34 16.30 -2.03 -11.83
CA ARG A 34 16.96 -3.18 -11.19
C ARG A 34 15.95 -3.94 -10.34
N GLU A 35 16.05 -5.26 -10.31
CA GLU A 35 15.18 -6.05 -9.44
C GLU A 35 15.66 -5.92 -7.98
N THR A 36 14.72 -5.67 -7.08
CA THR A 36 14.91 -5.73 -5.63
C THR A 36 14.01 -6.81 -5.04
N ILE A 37 14.51 -7.47 -4.02
CA ILE A 37 13.91 -8.66 -3.39
C ILE A 37 13.68 -8.35 -1.92
N ILE A 38 12.47 -8.63 -1.45
CA ILE A 38 12.08 -8.39 -0.06
C ILE A 38 11.48 -9.68 0.53
N PRO A 39 12.04 -10.22 1.64
CA PRO A 39 11.52 -11.40 2.29
C PRO A 39 10.10 -11.20 2.80
N VAL A 40 9.27 -12.24 2.67
CA VAL A 40 7.90 -12.23 3.19
C VAL A 40 7.90 -12.80 4.61
N PRO A 41 7.33 -12.08 5.60
CA PRO A 41 7.15 -12.64 6.93
C PRO A 41 6.12 -13.78 6.91
N THR A 42 6.29 -14.78 7.78
CA THR A 42 5.40 -15.95 7.86
C THR A 42 4.54 -15.89 9.12
N PRO A 43 3.37 -15.22 9.10
CA PRO A 43 2.44 -15.25 10.24
C PRO A 43 1.80 -16.62 10.42
N LEU A 44 1.38 -16.91 11.66
CA LEU A 44 0.57 -18.05 12.01
C LEU A 44 -0.80 -17.98 11.33
N GLY A 45 -1.33 -19.13 10.94
CA GLY A 45 -2.66 -19.22 10.33
C GLY A 45 -2.71 -18.86 8.84
N VAL A 46 -1.59 -18.45 8.22
CA VAL A 46 -1.49 -18.18 6.79
C VAL A 46 -0.55 -19.18 6.14
N THR A 47 -1.05 -19.92 5.15
CA THR A 47 -0.27 -20.91 4.37
C THR A 47 0.09 -20.37 2.99
N ASP A 48 0.88 -21.13 2.24
CA ASP A 48 1.14 -20.87 0.82
C ASP A 48 1.66 -19.45 0.53
N LEU A 49 2.59 -18.99 1.36
CA LEU A 49 3.29 -17.72 1.16
C LEU A 49 4.57 -17.96 0.35
N PRO A 50 4.88 -17.09 -0.62
CA PRO A 50 6.18 -17.10 -1.28
C PRO A 50 7.27 -16.67 -0.29
N PRO A 51 8.53 -17.08 -0.46
CA PRO A 51 9.62 -16.66 0.42
C PRO A 51 9.96 -15.17 0.26
N ASN A 52 9.68 -14.59 -0.90
CA ASN A 52 10.00 -13.20 -1.23
C ASN A 52 8.92 -12.58 -2.14
N ILE A 53 8.84 -11.26 -2.11
CA ILE A 53 8.21 -10.43 -3.14
C ILE A 53 9.28 -9.65 -3.92
N TYR A 54 8.91 -9.22 -5.13
CA TYR A 54 9.83 -8.70 -6.13
C TYR A 54 9.32 -7.39 -6.71
N PHE A 55 10.24 -6.43 -6.86
CA PHE A 55 9.96 -5.15 -7.50
C PHE A 55 11.07 -4.77 -8.47
N ASP A 56 10.71 -4.16 -9.58
CA ASP A 56 11.62 -3.47 -10.48
C ASP A 56 11.75 -2.02 -10.01
N LEU A 57 12.89 -1.70 -9.40
CA LEU A 57 13.19 -0.39 -8.83
C LEU A 57 13.88 0.52 -9.84
N ASP A 58 13.39 1.75 -9.99
CA ASP A 58 13.97 2.75 -10.88
C ASP A 58 15.42 3.08 -10.50
N ASN A 59 16.32 3.13 -11.49
CA ASN A 59 17.74 3.41 -11.28
C ASN A 59 18.07 4.86 -10.89
N ARG A 60 17.06 5.74 -10.79
CA ARG A 60 17.22 7.10 -10.29
C ARG A 60 17.24 7.21 -8.77
N PHE A 61 16.76 6.19 -8.05
CA PHE A 61 16.91 6.16 -6.59
C PHE A 61 18.37 5.93 -6.22
N ASN A 62 18.88 6.76 -5.32
CA ASN A 62 20.18 6.52 -4.69
C ASN A 62 20.10 5.35 -3.68
N VAL A 63 21.24 4.96 -3.12
CA VAL A 63 21.31 3.80 -2.20
C VAL A 63 20.52 4.03 -0.91
N GLU A 64 20.54 5.25 -0.37
CA GLU A 64 19.80 5.60 0.86
C GLU A 64 18.29 5.54 0.62
N GLN A 65 17.83 6.14 -0.49
CA GLN A 65 16.44 6.09 -0.93
C GLN A 65 15.97 4.64 -1.14
N GLU A 66 16.78 3.82 -1.81
CA GLU A 66 16.48 2.40 -1.99
C GLU A 66 16.31 1.70 -0.63
N GLN A 67 17.25 1.89 0.30
CA GLN A 67 17.16 1.24 1.60
C GLN A 67 15.88 1.64 2.34
N ARG A 68 15.51 2.92 2.30
CA ARG A 68 14.28 3.42 2.93
C ARG A 68 13.00 2.88 2.29
N ILE A 69 13.00 2.71 0.98
CA ILE A 69 11.90 2.04 0.27
C ILE A 69 11.78 0.58 0.75
N ARG A 70 12.90 -0.13 0.82
CA ARG A 70 12.94 -1.54 1.26
C ARG A 70 12.49 -1.69 2.73
N ASP A 71 12.92 -0.78 3.59
CA ASP A 71 12.51 -0.73 4.99
C ASP A 71 11.00 -0.49 5.11
N ALA A 72 10.47 0.51 4.39
CA ALA A 72 9.04 0.82 4.43
C ALA A 72 8.16 -0.32 3.90
N ILE A 73 8.58 -1.03 2.84
CA ILE A 73 7.86 -2.21 2.34
C ILE A 73 7.93 -3.34 3.39
N SER A 74 9.10 -3.57 3.99
CA SER A 74 9.27 -4.60 5.03
C SER A 74 8.39 -4.30 6.25
N GLU A 75 8.34 -3.05 6.70
CA GLU A 75 7.45 -2.60 7.79
C GLU A 75 5.97 -2.72 7.42
N THR A 76 5.59 -2.41 6.18
CA THR A 76 4.20 -2.58 5.70
C THR A 76 3.79 -4.05 5.73
N MET A 77 4.67 -4.96 5.31
CA MET A 77 4.43 -6.41 5.45
C MET A 77 4.44 -6.88 6.90
N LEU A 78 5.25 -6.27 7.77
CA LEU A 78 5.25 -6.59 9.19
C LEU A 78 3.93 -6.19 9.86
N VAL A 79 3.36 -5.03 9.49
CA VAL A 79 2.03 -4.60 9.93
C VAL A 79 0.97 -5.63 9.51
N TRP A 80 0.98 -6.07 8.25
CA TRP A 80 0.09 -7.13 7.76
C TRP A 80 0.29 -8.45 8.54
N ALA A 81 1.52 -8.92 8.71
CA ALA A 81 1.80 -10.17 9.39
C ALA A 81 1.39 -10.12 10.88
N THR A 82 1.59 -8.97 11.53
CA THR A 82 1.15 -8.74 12.91
C THR A 82 -0.37 -8.83 13.01
N HIS A 83 -1.09 -8.18 12.09
CA HIS A 83 -2.55 -8.32 12.00
C HIS A 83 -2.98 -9.79 11.88
N MET A 84 -2.36 -10.55 10.97
CA MET A 84 -2.71 -11.96 10.76
C MET A 84 -2.45 -12.81 12.01
N ASN A 85 -1.33 -12.60 12.70
CA ASN A 85 -1.00 -13.29 13.95
C ASN A 85 -2.01 -12.99 15.07
N GLU A 86 -2.38 -11.71 15.26
CA GLU A 86 -3.34 -11.31 16.28
C GLU A 86 -4.75 -11.85 15.98
N LYS A 87 -5.16 -11.80 14.70
CA LYS A 87 -6.44 -12.37 14.22
C LYS A 87 -6.50 -13.89 14.45
N TRP A 88 -5.41 -14.61 14.19
CA TRP A 88 -5.32 -16.07 14.33
C TRP A 88 -5.71 -16.55 15.74
N ASN A 89 -5.29 -15.83 16.78
CA ASN A 89 -5.64 -16.08 18.18
C ASN A 89 -5.62 -17.57 18.56
N GLY A 90 -4.46 -18.21 18.41
CA GLY A 90 -4.26 -19.63 18.74
C GLY A 90 -5.04 -20.62 17.87
N GLY A 91 -5.49 -20.21 16.68
CA GLY A 91 -6.24 -21.05 15.73
C GLY A 91 -7.73 -20.88 15.75
N THR A 92 -8.23 -19.95 16.56
CA THR A 92 -9.67 -19.67 16.63
C THR A 92 -10.14 -18.68 15.56
N ASN A 93 -9.23 -17.88 14.98
CA ASN A 93 -9.57 -16.79 14.06
C ASN A 93 -10.59 -15.78 14.61
N THR A 94 -10.61 -15.59 15.92
CA THR A 94 -11.52 -14.66 16.62
C THR A 94 -10.83 -13.43 17.18
N GLY A 95 -9.51 -13.33 17.02
CA GLY A 95 -8.74 -12.22 17.57
C GLY A 95 -9.06 -10.90 16.87
N ILE A 96 -8.95 -9.81 17.62
CA ILE A 96 -9.03 -8.44 17.10
C ILE A 96 -7.62 -7.86 17.18
N SER A 97 -7.04 -7.56 16.02
CA SER A 97 -5.73 -6.92 15.97
C SER A 97 -5.78 -5.48 16.46
N GLN A 98 -4.65 -4.96 16.94
CA GLN A 98 -4.52 -3.54 17.31
C GLN A 98 -4.85 -2.62 16.14
N MET A 99 -4.43 -3.03 14.93
CA MET A 99 -4.77 -2.35 13.68
C MET A 99 -6.29 -2.30 13.47
N ALA A 100 -6.99 -3.44 13.52
CA ALA A 100 -8.43 -3.49 13.33
C ALA A 100 -9.17 -2.71 14.43
N ALA A 101 -8.71 -2.78 15.68
CA ALA A 101 -9.27 -2.01 16.78
C ALA A 101 -9.13 -0.49 16.55
N CYS A 102 -7.95 -0.01 16.15
CA CYS A 102 -7.71 1.40 15.85
C CYS A 102 -8.62 1.90 14.71
N ILE A 103 -8.71 1.14 13.62
CA ILE A 103 -9.46 1.52 12.43
C ILE A 103 -10.96 1.52 12.72
N ASN A 104 -11.45 0.55 13.48
CA ASN A 104 -12.87 0.44 13.82
C ASN A 104 -13.40 1.65 14.61
N ILE A 105 -12.54 2.37 15.33
CA ILE A 105 -12.92 3.58 16.06
C ILE A 105 -13.16 4.75 15.10
N TYR A 106 -12.34 4.88 14.06
CA TYR A 106 -12.27 6.11 13.25
C TYR A 106 -12.83 5.97 11.83
N ALA A 107 -12.76 4.79 11.21
CA ALA A 107 -13.22 4.57 9.84
C ALA A 107 -14.72 4.24 9.77
N THR A 108 -15.48 5.09 9.08
CA THR A 108 -16.93 4.94 8.90
C THR A 108 -17.37 5.04 7.43
N GLN A 109 -16.47 5.44 6.53
CA GLN A 109 -16.77 5.71 5.12
C GLN A 109 -15.86 4.90 4.18
N ASN A 110 -16.34 4.63 2.96
CA ASN A 110 -15.68 3.81 1.92
C ASN A 110 -15.05 2.53 2.46
N LEU A 111 -15.78 1.81 3.29
CA LEU A 111 -15.36 0.53 3.89
C LEU A 111 -15.23 -0.61 2.86
N ARG A 112 -15.61 -0.38 1.60
CA ARG A 112 -15.73 -1.39 0.56
C ARG A 112 -14.74 -1.12 -0.58
N PRO A 113 -13.93 -2.12 -1.00
CA PRO A 113 -13.08 -1.97 -2.16
C PRO A 113 -13.88 -2.06 -3.46
N ALA A 114 -13.36 -1.49 -4.54
CA ALA A 114 -14.06 -1.29 -5.80
C ALA A 114 -14.54 -2.59 -6.47
N TRP A 115 -13.79 -3.69 -6.30
CA TRP A 115 -14.12 -5.01 -6.86
C TRP A 115 -15.12 -5.81 -6.01
N TYR A 116 -15.45 -5.36 -4.80
CA TYR A 116 -16.28 -6.13 -3.87
C TYR A 116 -17.77 -5.96 -4.15
N SER A 117 -18.43 -7.06 -4.51
CA SER A 117 -19.84 -7.08 -4.91
C SER A 117 -20.78 -7.71 -3.87
N GLU A 118 -20.27 -8.12 -2.71
CA GLU A 118 -21.10 -8.78 -1.69
C GLU A 118 -21.82 -7.76 -0.79
N SER A 119 -22.38 -8.26 0.32
CA SER A 119 -23.10 -7.49 1.32
C SER A 119 -22.30 -6.28 1.82
N PRO A 120 -22.96 -5.14 2.13
CA PRO A 120 -22.27 -3.97 2.64
C PRO A 120 -21.39 -4.28 3.87
N ILE A 121 -20.16 -3.77 3.86
CA ILE A 121 -19.22 -3.89 4.97
C ILE A 121 -19.64 -2.89 6.05
N GLN A 122 -19.89 -3.40 7.25
CA GLN A 122 -20.61 -2.64 8.30
C GLN A 122 -19.71 -1.73 9.13
N ASN A 123 -18.42 -2.04 9.26
CA ASN A 123 -17.50 -1.30 10.11
C ASN A 123 -16.04 -1.44 9.69
N GLY A 124 -15.19 -0.62 10.30
CA GLY A 124 -13.74 -0.60 10.05
C GLY A 124 -13.05 -1.93 10.35
N LEU A 125 -13.47 -2.67 11.39
CA LEU A 125 -12.90 -3.98 11.72
C LEU A 125 -13.06 -4.97 10.56
N THR A 126 -14.28 -5.11 10.04
CA THR A 126 -14.55 -6.02 8.91
C THR A 126 -13.80 -5.56 7.64
N ALA A 127 -13.76 -4.26 7.39
CA ALA A 127 -12.99 -3.70 6.26
C ALA A 127 -11.49 -4.00 6.39
N THR A 128 -10.90 -3.88 7.58
CA THR A 128 -9.49 -4.22 7.83
C THR A 128 -9.23 -5.69 7.55
N ASN A 129 -10.08 -6.60 8.01
CA ASN A 129 -9.91 -8.02 7.74
C ASN A 129 -9.92 -8.32 6.23
N ILE A 130 -10.87 -7.72 5.49
CA ILE A 130 -10.95 -7.87 4.03
C ILE A 130 -9.70 -7.31 3.35
N ALA A 131 -9.21 -6.14 3.77
CA ALA A 131 -8.01 -5.54 3.23
C ALA A 131 -6.76 -6.40 3.46
N MET A 132 -6.60 -6.98 4.66
CA MET A 132 -5.43 -7.80 5.00
C MET A 132 -5.48 -9.19 4.35
N ASP A 133 -6.69 -9.76 4.19
CA ASP A 133 -6.89 -10.97 3.40
C ASP A 133 -6.56 -10.69 1.92
N GLN A 134 -6.93 -9.52 1.41
CA GLN A 134 -6.57 -9.08 0.06
C GLN A 134 -5.06 -8.84 -0.09
N PHE A 135 -4.38 -8.27 0.91
CA PHE A 135 -2.92 -8.13 0.91
C PHE A 135 -2.24 -9.50 0.82
N THR A 136 -2.76 -10.51 1.51
CA THR A 136 -2.26 -11.89 1.40
C THR A 136 -2.31 -12.37 -0.06
N GLN A 137 -3.40 -12.09 -0.77
CA GLN A 137 -3.53 -12.44 -2.19
C GLN A 137 -2.53 -11.68 -3.07
N LEU A 138 -2.36 -10.37 -2.85
CA LEU A 138 -1.39 -9.55 -3.59
C LEU A 138 0.06 -10.00 -3.35
N ILE A 139 0.41 -10.34 -2.11
CA ILE A 139 1.73 -10.90 -1.75
C ILE A 139 1.98 -12.21 -2.49
N ARG A 140 0.99 -13.11 -2.52
CA ARG A 140 1.08 -14.38 -3.27
C ARG A 140 1.21 -14.14 -4.76
N ASP A 141 0.38 -13.26 -5.33
CA ASP A 141 0.39 -13.00 -6.76
C ASP A 141 1.70 -12.36 -7.21
N ASN A 142 2.27 -11.45 -6.42
CA ASN A 142 3.58 -10.88 -6.69
C ASN A 142 4.70 -11.91 -6.53
N GLY A 143 4.79 -12.56 -5.36
CA GLY A 143 5.92 -13.44 -5.03
C GLY A 143 5.95 -14.74 -5.82
N PHE A 144 4.81 -15.26 -6.25
CA PHE A 144 4.73 -16.36 -7.22
C PHE A 144 4.72 -15.90 -8.67
N ARG A 145 4.95 -14.60 -8.94
CA ARG A 145 5.02 -14.00 -10.28
C ARG A 145 3.77 -14.25 -11.14
N ARG A 146 2.59 -14.23 -10.51
CA ARG A 146 1.27 -14.37 -11.16
C ARG A 146 0.72 -13.02 -11.63
N SER A 147 1.01 -11.94 -10.90
CA SER A 147 0.73 -10.57 -11.34
C SER A 147 1.81 -10.10 -12.34
N PRO A 148 1.55 -9.02 -13.10
CA PRO A 148 2.62 -8.28 -13.74
C PRO A 148 3.73 -7.90 -12.75
N ARG A 149 4.96 -7.72 -13.24
CA ARG A 149 6.11 -7.28 -12.46
C ARG A 149 5.78 -5.93 -11.83
N ALA A 150 5.78 -5.88 -10.51
CA ALA A 150 5.58 -4.65 -9.76
C ALA A 150 6.77 -3.72 -10.01
N LYS A 151 6.49 -2.44 -10.28
CA LYS A 151 7.49 -1.42 -10.59
C LYS A 151 7.41 -0.28 -9.57
N ILE A 152 8.56 0.19 -9.12
CA ILE A 152 8.69 1.34 -8.22
C ILE A 152 9.31 2.49 -9.00
N PHE A 153 8.51 3.51 -9.28
CA PHE A 153 8.86 4.64 -10.12
C PHE A 153 9.39 5.81 -9.29
N ALA A 154 10.47 6.46 -9.74
CA ALA A 154 10.94 7.72 -9.15
C ALA A 154 10.28 8.92 -9.83
N ALA A 155 9.41 9.68 -9.18
CA ALA A 155 8.95 10.96 -9.74
C ALA A 155 8.45 11.91 -8.65
N PRO A 156 8.72 13.22 -8.78
CA PRO A 156 8.09 14.21 -7.92
C PRO A 156 6.56 14.11 -7.97
N LEU A 157 5.93 14.11 -6.81
CA LEU A 157 4.49 14.06 -6.63
C LEU A 157 3.97 15.46 -6.22
N ASN A 158 2.64 15.61 -6.26
CA ASN A 158 2.01 16.87 -5.85
C ASN A 158 1.66 16.79 -4.36
N ASN A 159 1.34 17.93 -3.73
CA ASN A 159 0.66 17.98 -2.43
C ASN A 159 1.30 17.15 -1.30
N ASN A 160 2.62 17.17 -1.16
CA ASN A 160 3.36 16.42 -0.12
C ASN A 160 3.16 14.89 -0.13
N THR A 161 2.51 14.30 -1.14
CA THR A 161 2.35 12.85 -1.27
C THR A 161 3.72 12.16 -1.38
N ILE A 162 3.98 11.16 -0.52
CA ILE A 162 5.26 10.42 -0.54
C ILE A 162 5.18 9.25 -1.54
N VAL A 163 4.11 8.46 -1.47
CA VAL A 163 3.87 7.28 -2.29
C VAL A 163 2.49 7.41 -2.94
N PHE A 164 2.42 7.11 -4.23
CA PHE A 164 1.18 7.13 -5.02
C PHE A 164 0.98 5.80 -5.73
N ALA A 165 -0.22 5.25 -5.66
CA ALA A 165 -0.62 4.07 -6.43
C ALA A 165 -2.03 4.25 -7.00
N LEU A 166 -2.37 3.48 -8.04
CA LEU A 166 -3.72 3.49 -8.60
C LEU A 166 -4.64 2.56 -7.82
N THR A 167 -5.90 2.97 -7.68
CA THR A 167 -6.93 2.10 -7.12
C THR A 167 -7.24 0.97 -8.11
N ALA A 168 -7.08 -0.27 -7.68
CA ALA A 168 -7.40 -1.43 -8.51
C ALA A 168 -8.91 -1.68 -8.57
N PHE A 169 -9.42 -1.95 -9.77
CA PHE A 169 -10.82 -2.31 -10.00
C PHE A 169 -11.06 -3.82 -10.06
N THR A 170 -9.99 -4.62 -9.97
CA THR A 170 -10.07 -6.09 -9.94
C THR A 170 -9.36 -6.65 -8.73
N GLN A 171 -9.76 -7.84 -8.29
CA GLN A 171 -9.21 -8.45 -7.08
C GLN A 171 -7.88 -9.19 -7.34
N ASN A 172 -7.69 -9.77 -8.54
CA ASN A 172 -6.62 -10.73 -8.78
C ASN A 172 -5.60 -10.24 -9.80
N PHE A 173 -4.33 -10.63 -9.59
CA PHE A 173 -3.21 -10.30 -10.48
C PHE A 173 -2.91 -8.80 -10.58
N VAL A 174 -3.28 -8.03 -9.57
CA VAL A 174 -2.97 -6.60 -9.48
C VAL A 174 -1.49 -6.44 -9.15
N PRO A 175 -0.73 -5.66 -9.92
CA PRO A 175 0.66 -5.38 -9.57
C PRO A 175 0.74 -4.40 -8.39
N LEU A 176 1.66 -4.65 -7.46
CA LEU A 176 2.00 -3.72 -6.36
C LEU A 176 2.86 -2.53 -6.86
N SER A 177 2.57 -2.01 -8.06
CA SER A 177 3.35 -0.92 -8.64
C SER A 177 2.94 0.43 -8.05
N PHE A 178 3.91 1.30 -7.78
CA PHE A 178 3.67 2.64 -7.22
C PHE A 178 4.77 3.63 -7.59
N ILE A 179 4.48 4.92 -7.41
CA ILE A 179 5.42 6.03 -7.57
C ILE A 179 5.86 6.49 -6.19
N VAL A 180 7.15 6.75 -6.02
CA VAL A 180 7.71 7.39 -4.83
C VAL A 180 8.28 8.74 -5.22
N ASP A 181 7.98 9.76 -4.41
CA ASP A 181 8.64 11.06 -4.48
C ASP A 181 10.05 10.96 -3.86
N PRO A 182 11.12 11.05 -4.67
CA PRO A 182 12.49 10.92 -4.15
C PRO A 182 12.88 12.06 -3.20
N THR A 183 12.22 13.22 -3.29
CA THR A 183 12.55 14.39 -2.46
C THR A 183 11.92 14.31 -1.07
N LEU A 184 10.75 13.68 -0.97
CA LEU A 184 10.03 13.55 0.30
C LEU A 184 10.44 12.30 1.07
N ILE A 185 10.78 11.22 0.36
CA ILE A 185 11.24 9.99 1.02
C ILE A 185 12.51 10.23 1.83
N ASP A 186 13.37 11.19 1.46
CA ASP A 186 14.60 11.52 2.17
C ASP A 186 14.39 12.30 3.49
N ILE A 187 13.24 12.95 3.67
CA ILE A 187 13.00 13.82 4.83
C ILE A 187 11.90 13.34 5.76
N ALA A 188 10.97 12.50 5.27
CA ALA A 188 9.92 11.92 6.09
C ALA A 188 10.50 11.00 7.17
N THR A 189 9.76 10.65 8.22
CA THR A 189 10.18 9.58 9.14
C THR A 189 9.70 8.22 8.61
N LEU A 190 10.32 7.12 9.07
CA LEU A 190 9.95 5.78 8.60
C LEU A 190 8.45 5.49 8.78
N ASN A 191 7.86 5.85 9.93
CA ASN A 191 6.42 5.64 10.17
C ASN A 191 5.52 6.35 9.15
N PHE A 192 5.92 7.53 8.68
CA PHE A 192 5.16 8.27 7.67
C PHE A 192 5.32 7.67 6.28
N ILE A 193 6.51 7.17 5.95
CA ILE A 193 6.72 6.44 4.70
C ILE A 193 5.93 5.13 4.73
N THR A 194 5.97 4.37 5.83
CA THR A 194 5.20 3.13 6.01
C THR A 194 3.69 3.39 5.93
N GLY A 195 3.20 4.48 6.54
CA GLY A 195 1.79 4.87 6.40
C GLY A 195 1.40 5.21 4.97
N SER A 196 2.24 5.96 4.24
CA SER A 196 2.00 6.29 2.82
C SER A 196 2.10 5.06 1.92
N MET A 197 2.99 4.12 2.23
CA MET A 197 3.10 2.82 1.56
C MET A 197 1.84 1.96 1.79
N MET A 198 1.36 1.88 3.04
CA MET A 198 0.10 1.22 3.38
C MET A 198 -1.08 1.82 2.60
N HIS A 199 -1.15 3.15 2.53
CA HIS A 199 -2.18 3.88 1.77
C HIS A 199 -2.19 3.52 0.29
N SER A 200 -1.00 3.53 -0.33
CA SER A 200 -0.81 3.10 -1.72
C SER A 200 -1.16 1.62 -1.94
N TRP A 201 -0.78 0.72 -1.03
CA TRP A 201 -1.13 -0.70 -1.16
C TRP A 201 -2.63 -0.95 -0.96
N LEU A 202 -3.32 -0.13 -0.17
CA LEU A 202 -4.77 -0.18 -0.03
C LEU A 202 -5.49 0.26 -1.31
N HIS A 203 -4.92 1.21 -2.06
CA HIS A 203 -5.35 1.47 -3.43
C HIS A 203 -5.16 0.23 -4.32
N CYS A 204 -4.01 -0.45 -4.28
CA CYS A 204 -3.83 -1.72 -4.99
C CYS A 204 -4.80 -2.82 -4.51
N ALA A 205 -5.24 -2.79 -3.26
CA ALA A 205 -6.29 -3.66 -2.73
C ALA A 205 -7.71 -3.22 -3.10
N GLY A 206 -7.86 -2.11 -3.84
CA GLY A 206 -9.10 -1.61 -4.40
C GLY A 206 -9.85 -0.62 -3.52
N PHE A 207 -9.29 -0.17 -2.40
CA PHE A 207 -9.91 0.84 -1.57
C PHE A 207 -9.66 2.23 -2.13
N PHE A 208 -10.73 3.00 -2.30
CA PHE A 208 -10.68 4.40 -2.73
C PHE A 208 -10.87 5.32 -1.53
N ASP A 209 -10.17 6.44 -1.51
CA ASP A 209 -10.45 7.53 -0.58
C ASP A 209 -10.33 8.91 -1.25
N PRO A 210 -11.06 9.91 -0.73
CA PRO A 210 -10.93 11.29 -1.15
C PRO A 210 -9.88 12.06 -0.32
N ASN A 211 -8.94 11.36 0.33
CA ASN A 211 -7.86 11.91 1.14
C ASN A 211 -8.34 12.83 2.27
N THR A 212 -9.18 12.27 3.15
CA THR A 212 -9.66 12.98 4.34
C THR A 212 -10.05 12.00 5.45
N THR A 213 -10.38 12.52 6.63
CA THR A 213 -10.70 11.70 7.81
C THR A 213 -11.97 10.86 7.62
N SER A 214 -12.08 9.79 8.42
CA SER A 214 -13.21 8.86 8.47
C SER A 214 -13.35 7.89 7.29
N TYR A 215 -12.54 8.05 6.24
CA TYR A 215 -12.45 7.10 5.14
C TYR A 215 -11.50 5.96 5.49
N PHE A 216 -11.87 4.74 5.12
CA PHE A 216 -11.13 3.53 5.49
C PHE A 216 -9.65 3.58 5.13
N ASN A 217 -9.30 3.87 3.87
CA ASN A 217 -7.91 3.87 3.43
C ASN A 217 -7.06 4.89 4.22
N THR A 218 -7.56 6.13 4.31
CA THR A 218 -6.89 7.22 5.05
C THR A 218 -6.73 6.88 6.53
N GLU A 219 -7.80 6.45 7.23
CA GLU A 219 -7.73 6.12 8.66
C GLU A 219 -6.87 4.90 8.95
N CYS A 220 -6.88 3.89 8.08
CA CYS A 220 -6.00 2.73 8.15
C CYS A 220 -4.54 3.16 8.17
N SER A 221 -4.16 3.98 7.21
CA SER A 221 -2.81 4.48 7.03
C SER A 221 -2.38 5.41 8.16
N MET A 222 -3.27 6.29 8.64
CA MET A 222 -3.00 7.12 9.82
C MET A 222 -2.86 6.31 11.11
N CYS A 223 -3.63 5.22 11.28
CA CYS A 223 -3.46 4.29 12.39
C CYS A 223 -2.06 3.67 12.39
N VAL A 224 -1.52 3.30 11.21
CA VAL A 224 -0.13 2.82 11.08
C VAL A 224 0.87 3.91 11.47
N MET A 225 0.72 5.13 10.98
CA MET A 225 1.62 6.26 11.32
C MET A 225 1.67 6.54 12.83
N ARG A 226 0.53 6.37 13.52
CA ARG A 226 0.42 6.55 14.99
C ARG A 226 0.89 5.34 15.80
N GLY A 227 1.28 4.24 15.16
CA GLY A 227 1.56 2.98 15.86
C GLY A 227 0.35 2.46 16.64
N PHE A 228 -0.84 2.56 16.04
CA PHE A 228 -2.15 2.16 16.58
C PHE A 228 -2.58 2.89 17.86
N ARG A 229 -1.90 3.97 18.24
CA ARG A 229 -2.31 4.81 19.36
C ARG A 229 -3.55 5.65 19.01
N PRO A 230 -4.38 6.01 20.00
CA PRO A 230 -5.49 6.95 19.80
C PRO A 230 -5.03 8.28 19.19
N LYS A 231 -5.94 8.96 18.48
CA LYS A 231 -5.72 10.32 17.99
C LYS A 231 -5.39 11.27 19.14
N ASN A 232 -4.39 12.14 18.95
CA ASN A 232 -4.09 13.22 19.87
C ASN A 232 -4.97 14.44 19.51
N PRO A 233 -5.84 14.94 20.42
CA PRO A 233 -6.68 16.10 20.15
C PRO A 233 -5.92 17.37 19.73
N ASP A 234 -4.67 17.52 20.16
CA ASP A 234 -3.83 18.68 19.84
C ASP A 234 -3.11 18.55 18.49
N MET A 235 -3.22 17.39 17.83
CA MET A 235 -2.57 17.14 16.55
C MET A 235 -3.61 16.94 15.45
N PRO A 236 -3.76 17.90 14.52
CA PRO A 236 -4.77 17.78 13.47
C PRO A 236 -4.41 16.66 12.47
N ASP A 237 -5.43 15.95 11.99
CA ASP A 237 -5.26 14.80 11.08
C ASP A 237 -4.59 15.18 9.76
N ASN A 238 -4.70 16.44 9.31
CA ASN A 238 -4.08 16.90 8.07
C ASN A 238 -2.54 16.83 8.09
N LEU A 239 -1.92 16.82 9.28
CA LEU A 239 -0.49 16.60 9.40
C LEU A 239 -0.08 15.18 8.97
N TYR A 240 -1.02 14.23 8.98
CA TYR A 240 -0.81 12.87 8.54
C TYR A 240 -1.24 12.68 7.09
N TYR A 241 -2.50 13.02 6.76
CA TYR A 241 -3.02 12.69 5.43
C TYR A 241 -2.48 13.58 4.30
N GLN A 242 -1.78 14.68 4.61
CA GLN A 242 -1.01 15.42 3.60
C GLN A 242 0.04 14.58 2.86
N PHE A 243 0.41 13.41 3.39
CA PHE A 243 1.39 12.52 2.75
C PHE A 243 0.76 11.44 1.84
N PHE A 244 -0.56 11.50 1.67
CA PHE A 244 -1.36 10.64 0.78
C PHE A 244 -1.76 11.41 -0.49
N ASP A 245 -2.24 10.72 -1.52
CA ASP A 245 -2.62 11.32 -2.82
C ASP A 245 -4.05 11.86 -2.92
#